data_AF-A0AAN6GBF7-F1
#
_entry.id   AF-A0AAN6GBF7-F1
#
_cell.length_a   1.000
_cell.length_b   1.000
_cell.length_c   1.000
_cell.angle_alpha   90.00
_cell.angle_beta   90.00
_cell.angle_gamma   90.00
#
_symmetry.space_group_name_H-M   'P 1'
#
loop_
_entity.id
_entity.type
_entity.pdbx_description
1 polymer ?
#
loop_
_entity_poly.entity_id
_entity_poly.type
_entity_poly.pdbx_seq_one_letter_code
_entity_poly.pdbx_strand_id
1 'polypeptide(L)'
;MASTAEPSAEQLSQRRSSIPDGVIAQVNSRPTTFITANTPADTLLSLAYIRSVLIRLEDTICFLLIERAQFAHNPTMYIPQAIPELVQRENWTGSWLTWFLKESESTHAKVRRWEAPDEWPYTEAQLLPKPILPPIDYPHVLHPAAITLVNDRILHFYQSELVPGITARWGHKSDDGQYGSSAVVDVELLAALSRRIHFGMFVSESKFQSNPAAFIPHILAKPEPNRAALERLITKPEVEAALLVRLEQKAKVYGQDLDLDRTAPPSKPRSRQGSAANAHAVNSTSPLTTATTTTTTTVAIPAGRDPGPTSPNGAQETATIVAAGDPHPAAPPSAGSVPVFTSPFASSSSSIPPQQQQTASKPPAPVATKIDVNEVVKLYHKFVIPITKDVEVEYLVKRLDGLSQQEIDDLMNEEPA
;
A
#
# COMPACT_ATOMS: atom_id res chain seq x y z
N MET A 1 45.81 -10.84 -24.76
CA MET A 1 44.67 -9.96 -25.10
C MET A 1 43.62 -10.80 -25.81
N ALA A 2 42.61 -11.28 -25.08
CA ALA A 2 41.45 -11.91 -25.68
C ALA A 2 40.31 -10.87 -25.62
N SER A 3 39.93 -10.35 -26.79
CA SER A 3 38.82 -9.43 -26.95
C SER A 3 37.52 -10.21 -26.83
N THR A 4 36.83 -10.10 -25.69
CA THR A 4 35.44 -10.51 -25.58
C THR A 4 34.58 -9.43 -26.23
N ALA A 5 34.18 -9.68 -27.48
CA ALA A 5 33.22 -8.83 -28.18
C ALA A 5 31.85 -8.92 -27.48
N GLU A 6 31.26 -7.78 -27.14
CA GLU A 6 29.89 -7.70 -26.66
C GLU A 6 28.92 -8.20 -27.76
N PRO A 7 27.93 -9.05 -27.41
CA PRO A 7 26.97 -9.57 -28.38
C PRO A 7 26.08 -8.44 -28.92
N SER A 8 25.78 -8.48 -30.22
CA SER A 8 24.96 -7.45 -30.87
C SER A 8 23.51 -7.50 -30.40
N ALA A 9 22.78 -6.37 -30.55
CA ALA A 9 21.38 -6.26 -30.16
C ALA A 9 20.46 -7.30 -30.84
N GLU A 10 20.78 -7.71 -32.07
CA GLU A 10 20.06 -8.79 -32.77
C GLU A 10 20.29 -10.17 -32.12
N GLN A 11 21.50 -10.46 -31.64
CA GLN A 11 21.81 -11.72 -30.97
C GLN A 11 21.11 -11.82 -29.60
N LEU A 12 20.91 -10.69 -28.93
CA LEU A 12 20.14 -10.62 -27.68
C LEU A 12 18.62 -10.75 -27.93
N SER A 13 18.13 -10.23 -29.06
CA SER A 13 16.74 -10.38 -29.52
C SER A 13 16.40 -11.84 -29.84
N GLN A 14 17.25 -12.53 -30.60
CA GLN A 14 17.04 -13.94 -30.98
C GLN A 14 17.10 -14.90 -29.77
N ARG A 15 17.78 -14.53 -28.67
CA ARG A 15 17.76 -15.32 -27.43
C ARG A 15 16.43 -15.22 -26.65
N ARG A 16 15.58 -14.21 -26.92
CA ARG A 16 14.29 -14.03 -26.23
C ARG A 16 13.15 -14.87 -26.83
N SER A 17 13.30 -15.39 -28.05
CA SER A 17 12.22 -16.03 -28.81
C SER A 17 12.18 -17.56 -28.69
N SER A 18 12.23 -18.11 -27.47
CA SER A 18 12.10 -19.57 -27.26
C SER A 18 11.06 -19.96 -26.21
N ILE A 19 9.95 -19.22 -26.14
CA ILE A 19 8.75 -19.70 -25.45
C ILE A 19 7.86 -20.35 -26.52
N PRO A 20 7.52 -21.66 -26.41
CA PRO A 20 6.64 -22.32 -27.36
C PRO A 20 5.25 -21.66 -27.39
N ASP A 21 4.69 -21.50 -28.60
CA ASP A 21 3.31 -21.05 -28.79
C ASP A 21 2.35 -21.95 -28.01
N GLY A 22 1.43 -21.34 -27.25
CA GLY A 22 0.35 -22.04 -26.54
C GLY A 22 0.63 -22.44 -25.09
N VAL A 23 1.82 -22.18 -24.53
CA VAL A 23 2.01 -22.30 -23.08
C VAL A 23 1.55 -21.01 -22.41
N ILE A 24 0.30 -20.99 -21.94
CA ILE A 24 -0.09 -20.04 -20.88
C ILE A 24 0.81 -20.38 -19.71
N ALA A 25 1.86 -19.57 -19.50
CA ALA A 25 2.64 -19.68 -18.28
C ALA A 25 1.65 -19.46 -17.13
N GLN A 26 1.27 -20.53 -16.43
CA GLN A 26 0.73 -20.40 -15.09
C GLN A 26 1.86 -19.76 -14.29
N VAL A 27 1.83 -18.43 -14.23
CA VAL A 27 2.76 -17.65 -13.44
C VAL A 27 2.38 -17.95 -11.98
N ASN A 28 3.01 -18.99 -11.43
CA ASN A 28 2.88 -19.41 -10.05
C ASN A 28 3.64 -18.47 -9.08
N SER A 29 4.37 -17.48 -9.60
CA SER A 29 4.90 -16.34 -8.85
C SER A 29 3.89 -15.20 -8.85
N ARG A 30 3.95 -14.30 -7.84
CA ARG A 30 3.19 -13.04 -7.82
C ARG A 30 3.69 -12.16 -8.99
N PRO A 31 3.03 -12.13 -10.17
CA PRO A 31 3.47 -11.22 -11.20
C PRO A 31 3.05 -9.82 -10.77
N THR A 32 3.96 -8.86 -10.84
CA THR A 32 3.63 -7.45 -10.63
C THR A 32 2.79 -6.89 -11.78
N THR A 33 2.94 -7.45 -12.99
CA THR A 33 2.21 -7.09 -14.21
C THR A 33 1.42 -8.27 -14.74
N PHE A 34 0.13 -8.07 -14.99
CA PHE A 34 -0.74 -9.11 -15.53
C PHE A 34 -0.83 -9.02 -17.07
N ILE A 35 -0.71 -7.81 -17.62
CA ILE A 35 -0.68 -7.65 -19.08
C ILE A 35 0.75 -7.84 -19.62
N THR A 36 1.01 -9.01 -20.20
CA THR A 36 2.32 -9.30 -20.80
C THR A 36 2.29 -9.08 -22.31
N ALA A 37 3.34 -8.50 -22.87
CA ALA A 37 3.47 -8.26 -24.31
C ALA A 37 3.30 -9.51 -25.20
N ASN A 38 3.66 -10.69 -24.70
CA ASN A 38 3.61 -11.93 -25.47
C ASN A 38 2.27 -12.66 -25.38
N THR A 39 1.29 -12.14 -24.63
CA THR A 39 -0.03 -12.76 -24.53
C THR A 39 -1.00 -12.01 -25.45
N PRO A 40 -1.74 -12.70 -26.33
CA PRO A 40 -2.64 -12.01 -27.25
C PRO A 40 -3.83 -11.34 -26.53
N ALA A 41 -4.37 -10.28 -27.13
CA ALA A 41 -5.39 -9.43 -26.51
C ALA A 41 -6.69 -10.17 -26.15
N ASP A 42 -7.12 -11.10 -27.00
CA ASP A 42 -8.31 -11.94 -26.79
C ASP A 42 -8.19 -12.81 -25.53
N THR A 43 -6.99 -13.34 -25.27
CA THR A 43 -6.67 -14.14 -24.10
C THR A 43 -6.69 -13.28 -22.85
N LEU A 44 -6.10 -12.08 -22.91
CA LEU A 44 -6.08 -11.11 -21.81
C LEU A 44 -7.48 -10.58 -21.46
N LEU A 45 -8.35 -10.43 -22.47
CA LEU A 45 -9.73 -10.00 -22.31
C LEU A 45 -10.71 -11.17 -22.08
N SER A 46 -10.23 -12.42 -22.05
CA SER A 46 -11.10 -13.55 -21.73
C SER A 46 -11.57 -13.48 -20.26
N LEU A 47 -12.84 -13.79 -20.02
CA LEU A 47 -13.41 -13.82 -18.67
C LEU A 47 -12.67 -14.81 -17.76
N ALA A 48 -12.13 -15.90 -18.32
CA ALA A 48 -11.33 -16.87 -17.57
C ALA A 48 -10.02 -16.25 -17.05
N TYR A 49 -9.30 -15.54 -17.92
CA TYR A 49 -8.06 -14.86 -17.56
C TYR A 49 -8.32 -13.75 -16.54
N ILE A 50 -9.27 -12.85 -16.85
CA ILE A 50 -9.66 -11.74 -15.96
C ILE A 50 -10.04 -12.26 -14.57
N ARG A 51 -10.87 -13.31 -14.49
CA ARG A 51 -11.25 -13.92 -13.21
C ARG A 51 -10.04 -14.44 -12.44
N SER A 52 -9.07 -15.05 -13.12
CA SER A 52 -7.84 -15.54 -12.48
C SER A 52 -7.00 -14.41 -11.89
N VAL A 53 -6.90 -13.27 -12.59
CA VAL A 53 -6.20 -12.06 -12.11
C VAL A 53 -6.89 -11.48 -10.90
N LEU A 54 -8.22 -11.32 -10.95
CA LEU A 54 -9.00 -10.77 -9.85
C LEU A 54 -8.89 -11.62 -8.58
N ILE A 55 -8.94 -12.96 -8.70
CA ILE A 55 -8.74 -13.87 -7.56
C ILE A 55 -7.34 -13.72 -6.97
N ARG A 56 -6.31 -13.56 -7.79
CA ARG A 56 -4.93 -13.35 -7.31
C ARG A 56 -4.78 -12.00 -6.59
N LEU A 57 -5.40 -10.95 -7.12
CA LEU A 57 -5.41 -9.63 -6.48
C LEU A 57 -6.18 -9.66 -5.15
N GLU A 58 -7.27 -10.42 -5.05
CA GLU A 58 -7.97 -10.65 -3.77
C GLU A 58 -7.04 -11.26 -2.72
N ASP A 59 -6.30 -12.31 -3.08
CA ASP A 59 -5.34 -12.95 -2.16
C ASP A 59 -4.22 -11.98 -1.76
N THR A 60 -3.67 -11.27 -2.73
CA THR A 60 -2.60 -10.28 -2.51
C THR A 60 -3.05 -9.18 -1.55
N ILE A 61 -4.23 -8.61 -1.77
CA ILE A 61 -4.80 -7.58 -0.90
C ILE A 61 -5.06 -8.16 0.50
N CYS A 62 -5.60 -9.38 0.61
CA CYS A 62 -5.86 -9.99 1.91
C CYS A 62 -4.57 -10.19 2.73
N PHE A 63 -3.49 -10.67 2.11
CA PHE A 63 -2.19 -10.78 2.78
C PHE A 63 -1.65 -9.42 3.21
N LEU A 64 -1.67 -8.43 2.32
CA LEU A 64 -1.14 -7.09 2.61
C LEU A 64 -1.95 -6.37 3.71
N LEU A 65 -3.26 -6.60 3.79
CA LEU A 65 -4.08 -6.11 4.90
C LEU A 65 -3.63 -6.73 6.23
N ILE A 66 -3.37 -8.04 6.25
CA ILE A 66 -2.88 -8.73 7.45
C ILE A 66 -1.52 -8.19 7.87
N GLU A 67 -0.60 -8.02 6.91
CA GLU A 67 0.73 -7.43 7.16
C GLU A 67 0.62 -6.00 7.69
N ARG A 68 -0.20 -5.14 7.06
CA ARG A 68 -0.36 -3.75 7.50
C ARG A 68 -0.97 -3.68 8.89
N ALA A 69 -1.90 -4.58 9.22
CA ALA A 69 -2.53 -4.64 10.53
C ALA A 69 -1.53 -4.99 11.64
N GLN A 70 -0.33 -5.51 11.35
CA GLN A 70 0.71 -5.79 12.37
C GLN A 70 1.40 -4.53 12.92
N PHE A 71 1.14 -3.37 12.33
CA PHE A 71 1.64 -2.08 12.82
C PHE A 71 0.47 -1.21 13.28
N ALA A 72 0.76 -0.30 14.21
CA ALA A 72 -0.17 0.71 14.68
C ALA A 72 -0.64 1.64 13.55
N HIS A 73 -1.65 2.47 13.83
CA HIS A 73 -2.14 3.46 12.88
C HIS A 73 -1.01 4.38 12.37
N ASN A 74 -0.14 4.89 13.25
CA ASN A 74 0.97 5.78 12.88
C ASN A 74 0.48 7.04 12.12
N PRO A 75 -0.44 7.84 12.71
CA PRO A 75 -1.15 8.92 12.01
C PRO A 75 -0.22 10.00 11.44
N THR A 76 0.93 10.21 12.08
CA THR A 76 1.98 11.15 11.65
C THR A 76 2.41 10.89 10.20
N MET A 77 2.39 9.63 9.74
CA MET A 77 2.79 9.26 8.38
C MET A 77 1.91 9.87 7.28
N TYR A 78 0.66 10.16 7.59
CA TYR A 78 -0.34 10.57 6.61
C TYR A 78 -0.56 12.08 6.57
N ILE A 79 0.02 12.81 7.54
CA ILE A 79 -0.14 14.26 7.67
C ILE A 79 1.00 14.97 6.92
N PRO A 80 0.70 15.90 6.00
CA PRO A 80 1.72 16.70 5.32
C PRO A 80 2.59 17.47 6.32
N GLN A 81 3.90 17.51 6.08
CA GLN A 81 4.89 18.24 6.90
C GLN A 81 5.00 17.79 8.37
N ALA A 82 4.36 16.67 8.76
CA ALA A 82 4.43 16.18 10.14
C ALA A 82 5.79 15.55 10.52
N ILE A 83 6.60 15.18 9.52
CA ILE A 83 7.99 14.73 9.70
C ILE A 83 8.93 15.84 9.21
N PRO A 84 9.57 16.61 10.11
CA PRO A 84 10.40 17.75 9.75
C PRO A 84 11.59 17.39 8.85
N GLU A 85 12.13 16.19 8.99
CA GLU A 85 13.27 15.70 8.20
C GLU A 85 12.94 15.62 6.70
N LEU A 86 11.69 15.36 6.32
CA LEU A 86 11.30 15.38 4.90
C LEU A 86 11.42 16.77 4.30
N VAL A 87 11.01 17.81 5.03
CA VAL A 87 11.12 19.19 4.57
C VAL A 87 12.59 19.61 4.55
N GLN A 88 13.32 19.31 5.62
CA GLN A 88 14.69 19.80 5.83
C GLN A 88 15.73 19.10 4.97
N ARG A 89 15.56 17.80 4.69
CA ARG A 89 16.57 16.96 4.04
C ARG A 89 16.17 16.54 2.62
N GLU A 90 14.87 16.34 2.39
CA GLU A 90 14.34 15.87 1.10
C GLU A 90 13.62 16.98 0.31
N ASN A 91 13.49 18.19 0.88
CA ASN A 91 12.74 19.30 0.30
C ASN A 91 11.31 18.90 -0.12
N TRP A 92 10.65 18.07 0.70
CA TRP A 92 9.32 17.53 0.43
C TRP A 92 8.30 18.04 1.44
N THR A 93 7.21 18.64 0.95
CA THR A 93 6.14 19.22 1.77
C THR A 93 4.91 18.32 1.92
N GLY A 94 4.89 17.17 1.24
CA GLY A 94 3.85 16.17 1.39
C GLY A 94 3.96 15.36 2.69
N SER A 95 3.18 14.29 2.78
CA SER A 95 3.25 13.37 3.92
C SER A 95 4.36 12.32 3.73
N TRP A 96 4.66 11.56 4.77
CA TRP A 96 5.59 10.43 4.69
C TRP A 96 5.15 9.41 3.65
N LEU A 97 3.85 9.09 3.61
CA LEU A 97 3.29 8.17 2.62
C LEU A 97 3.51 8.68 1.19
N THR A 98 3.23 9.95 0.89
CA THR A 98 3.35 10.47 -0.48
C THR A 98 4.79 10.61 -0.92
N TRP A 99 5.71 10.91 0.01
CA TRP A 99 7.15 10.84 -0.26
C TRP A 99 7.59 9.42 -0.61
N PHE A 100 7.18 8.44 0.20
CA PHE A 100 7.56 7.04 0.02
C PHE A 100 7.00 6.45 -1.28
N LEU A 101 5.76 6.82 -1.65
CA LEU A 101 5.18 6.53 -2.96
C LEU A 101 6.07 7.10 -4.07
N LYS A 102 6.40 8.40 -4.03
CA LYS A 102 7.22 9.05 -5.07
C LYS A 102 8.59 8.39 -5.24
N GLU A 103 9.27 8.04 -4.16
CA GLU A 103 10.58 7.37 -4.23
C GLU A 103 10.48 5.95 -4.80
N SER A 104 9.50 5.18 -4.33
CA SER A 104 9.24 3.82 -4.82
C SER A 104 8.85 3.84 -6.30
N GLU A 105 7.94 4.75 -6.68
CA GLU A 105 7.44 4.87 -8.03
C GLU A 105 8.46 5.44 -9.01
N SER A 106 9.39 6.28 -8.54
CA SER A 106 10.53 6.75 -9.33
C SER A 106 11.44 5.60 -9.75
N THR A 107 11.66 4.63 -8.86
CA THR A 107 12.44 3.42 -9.18
C THR A 107 11.70 2.56 -10.22
N HIS A 108 10.39 2.40 -10.05
CA HIS A 108 9.56 1.63 -10.98
C HIS A 108 9.41 2.30 -12.36
N ALA A 109 9.39 3.63 -12.43
CA ALA A 109 9.33 4.39 -13.67
C ALA A 109 10.54 4.10 -14.57
N LYS A 110 11.75 4.04 -13.99
CA LYS A 110 12.98 3.73 -14.73
C LYS A 110 12.92 2.36 -15.41
N VAL A 111 12.21 1.40 -14.82
CA VAL A 111 12.06 0.04 -15.36
C VAL A 111 10.78 -0.17 -16.18
N ARG A 112 10.12 0.91 -16.63
CA ARG A 112 8.93 0.94 -17.51
C ARG A 112 7.64 0.40 -16.88
N ARG A 113 7.51 0.39 -15.55
CA ARG A 113 6.29 -0.12 -14.90
C ARG A 113 5.03 0.62 -15.38
N TRP A 114 5.12 1.93 -15.57
CA TRP A 114 4.01 2.80 -15.95
C TRP A 114 3.70 2.80 -17.46
N GLU A 115 4.46 2.04 -18.25
CA GLU A 115 4.11 1.78 -19.65
C GLU A 115 3.16 0.57 -19.79
N ALA A 116 3.03 -0.26 -18.75
CA ALA A 116 2.10 -1.38 -18.74
C ALA A 116 0.66 -0.88 -18.65
N PRO A 117 -0.29 -1.45 -19.43
CA PRO A 117 -1.65 -0.93 -19.53
C PRO A 117 -2.51 -1.21 -18.28
N ASP A 118 -2.01 -1.95 -17.30
CA ASP A 118 -2.67 -2.29 -16.03
C ASP A 118 -2.03 -1.61 -14.80
N GLU A 119 -1.09 -0.66 -14.97
CA GLU A 119 -0.37 -0.02 -13.87
C GLU A 119 -0.37 1.51 -14.00
N TRP A 120 -0.79 2.20 -12.93
CA TRP A 120 -0.85 3.67 -12.89
C TRP A 120 -0.25 4.20 -11.59
N PRO A 121 0.73 5.12 -11.64
CA PRO A 121 1.33 5.69 -10.45
C PRO A 121 0.35 6.61 -9.70
N TYR A 122 0.54 6.74 -8.39
CA TYR A 122 -0.09 7.77 -7.57
C TYR A 122 0.62 9.11 -7.72
N THR A 123 1.93 9.08 -7.96
CA THR A 123 2.76 10.26 -8.17
C THR A 123 2.48 10.85 -9.55
N GLU A 124 2.37 12.17 -9.59
CA GLU A 124 2.20 12.90 -10.84
C GLU A 124 3.35 12.61 -11.82
N ALA A 125 3.02 12.41 -13.10
CA ALA A 125 3.98 11.98 -14.11
C ALA A 125 5.18 12.93 -14.25
N GLN A 126 5.00 14.24 -14.06
CA GLN A 126 6.07 15.24 -14.10
C GLN A 126 7.13 15.08 -13.01
N LEU A 127 6.80 14.41 -11.90
CA LEU A 127 7.73 14.16 -10.80
C LEU A 127 8.52 12.84 -10.99
N LEU A 128 8.12 12.02 -11.97
CA LEU A 128 8.72 10.72 -12.22
C LEU A 128 9.81 10.79 -13.30
N PRO A 129 10.91 10.04 -13.15
CA PRO A 129 11.94 9.96 -14.17
C PRO A 129 11.46 9.20 -15.41
N LYS A 130 12.08 9.48 -16.55
CA LYS A 130 11.83 8.71 -17.77
C LYS A 130 12.39 7.29 -17.66
N PRO A 131 11.80 6.31 -18.37
CA PRO A 131 12.35 4.96 -18.48
C PRO A 131 13.79 4.94 -19.02
N ILE A 132 14.61 4.01 -18.52
CA ILE A 132 15.99 3.79 -18.99
C ILE A 132 16.12 2.55 -19.88
N LEU A 133 15.06 1.74 -19.96
CA LEU A 133 14.98 0.54 -20.79
C LEU A 133 14.25 0.88 -22.10
N PRO A 134 14.53 0.17 -23.22
CA PRO A 134 13.79 0.33 -24.48
C PRO A 134 12.29 0.08 -24.29
N PRO A 135 11.36 0.68 -25.05
CA PRO A 135 9.92 0.45 -24.83
C PRO A 135 9.50 -1.00 -25.06
N ILE A 136 8.38 -1.40 -24.45
CA ILE A 136 7.68 -2.67 -24.73
C ILE A 136 6.43 -2.35 -25.54
N ASP A 137 6.21 -3.10 -26.62
CA ASP A 137 4.96 -3.04 -27.37
C ASP A 137 3.93 -3.96 -26.70
N TYR A 138 2.96 -3.36 -26.00
CA TYR A 138 1.89 -4.09 -25.32
C TYR A 138 0.67 -4.21 -26.23
N PRO A 139 -0.09 -5.32 -26.13
CA PRO A 139 -1.34 -5.46 -26.86
C PRO A 139 -2.31 -4.33 -26.49
N HIS A 140 -2.97 -3.77 -27.52
CA HIS A 140 -3.99 -2.74 -27.36
C HIS A 140 -5.29 -3.35 -26.82
N VAL A 141 -5.38 -3.44 -25.50
CA VAL A 141 -6.47 -4.10 -24.77
C VAL A 141 -7.54 -3.13 -24.25
N LEU A 142 -7.21 -1.86 -24.02
CA LEU A 142 -8.15 -0.85 -23.53
C LEU A 142 -8.28 0.28 -24.55
N HIS A 143 -9.48 0.87 -24.62
CA HIS A 143 -9.74 2.04 -25.43
C HIS A 143 -9.08 3.28 -24.79
N PRO A 144 -8.14 3.97 -25.47
CA PRO A 144 -7.34 5.03 -24.84
C PRO A 144 -8.16 6.18 -24.25
N ALA A 145 -9.21 6.64 -24.94
CA ALA A 145 -10.05 7.74 -24.45
C ALA A 145 -10.93 7.35 -23.24
N ALA A 146 -11.08 6.04 -22.98
CA ALA A 146 -11.94 5.52 -21.93
C ALA A 146 -11.20 5.26 -20.62
N ILE A 147 -9.87 5.33 -20.61
CA ILE A 147 -9.04 5.09 -19.42
C ILE A 147 -9.52 6.03 -18.30
N THR A 148 -9.97 5.43 -17.20
CA THR A 148 -10.53 6.15 -16.06
C THR A 148 -9.70 5.84 -14.83
N LEU A 149 -9.03 6.86 -14.30
CA LEU A 149 -8.15 6.74 -13.13
C LEU A 149 -8.81 7.35 -11.90
N VAL A 150 -8.77 6.60 -10.80
CA VAL A 150 -9.39 6.95 -9.50
C VAL A 150 -8.39 6.81 -8.34
N ASN A 151 -7.09 6.92 -8.62
CA ASN A 151 -6.02 6.79 -7.63
C ASN A 151 -6.19 7.77 -6.45
N ASP A 152 -6.65 8.99 -6.71
CA ASP A 152 -6.96 10.01 -5.69
C ASP A 152 -8.04 9.52 -4.71
N ARG A 153 -9.14 8.94 -5.21
CA ARG A 153 -10.23 8.38 -4.41
C ARG A 153 -9.75 7.17 -3.59
N ILE A 154 -8.92 6.31 -4.19
CA ILE A 154 -8.34 5.15 -3.51
C ILE A 154 -7.42 5.60 -2.38
N LEU A 155 -6.52 6.56 -2.63
CA LEU A 155 -5.59 7.09 -1.63
C LEU A 155 -6.34 7.76 -0.48
N HIS A 156 -7.35 8.58 -0.79
CA HIS A 156 -8.16 9.22 0.25
C HIS A 156 -8.82 8.19 1.16
N PHE A 157 -9.52 7.21 0.57
CA PHE A 157 -10.18 6.15 1.32
C PHE A 157 -9.19 5.30 2.13
N TYR A 158 -8.02 5.01 1.56
CA TYR A 158 -6.95 4.28 2.24
C TYR A 158 -6.58 4.93 3.57
N GLN A 159 -6.36 6.24 3.55
CA GLN A 159 -5.92 7.01 4.72
C GLN A 159 -7.06 7.28 5.72
N SER A 160 -8.27 7.60 5.24
CA SER A 160 -9.36 8.06 6.09
C SER A 160 -10.15 6.95 6.77
N GLU A 161 -10.23 5.78 6.14
CA GLU A 161 -11.14 4.71 6.56
C GLU A 161 -10.43 3.36 6.67
N LEU A 162 -9.66 2.95 5.65
CA LEU A 162 -9.05 1.61 5.61
C LEU A 162 -8.03 1.42 6.72
N VAL A 163 -6.96 2.23 6.74
CA VAL A 163 -5.89 2.09 7.75
C VAL A 163 -6.43 2.25 9.17
N PRO A 164 -7.25 3.28 9.50
CA PRO A 164 -7.86 3.38 10.82
C PRO A 164 -8.68 2.14 11.21
N GLY A 165 -9.44 1.56 10.26
CA GLY A 165 -10.24 0.36 10.49
C GLY A 165 -9.40 -0.88 10.80
N ILE A 166 -8.42 -1.21 9.96
CA ILE A 166 -7.62 -2.44 10.12
C ILE A 166 -6.63 -2.38 11.29
N THR A 167 -6.28 -1.17 11.75
CA THR A 167 -5.38 -0.94 12.89
C THR A 167 -6.11 -0.67 14.20
N ALA A 168 -7.45 -0.68 14.23
CA ALA A 168 -8.25 -0.28 15.39
C ALA A 168 -7.88 -1.03 16.69
N ARG A 169 -7.42 -2.29 16.58
CA ARG A 169 -6.97 -3.12 17.70
C ARG A 169 -5.78 -2.54 18.49
N TRP A 170 -4.98 -1.68 17.88
CA TRP A 170 -3.85 -1.00 18.52
C TRP A 170 -4.28 0.21 19.37
N GLY A 171 -5.54 0.63 19.25
CA GLY A 171 -6.07 1.84 19.84
C GLY A 171 -6.21 2.97 18.83
N HIS A 172 -7.18 3.86 19.06
CA HIS A 172 -7.43 4.98 18.15
C HIS A 172 -6.23 5.94 18.12
N LYS A 173 -5.69 6.19 16.92
CA LYS A 173 -4.50 7.03 16.69
C LYS A 173 -3.25 6.55 17.46
N SER A 174 -3.15 5.25 17.71
CA SER A 174 -1.94 4.64 18.26
C SER A 174 -0.74 4.87 17.35
N ASP A 175 0.43 4.99 17.96
CA ASP A 175 1.71 5.17 17.26
C ASP A 175 2.75 4.22 17.87
N ASP A 176 3.32 3.34 17.05
CA ASP A 176 4.36 2.39 17.45
C ASP A 176 5.75 2.75 16.93
N GLY A 177 5.88 3.88 16.22
CA GLY A 177 7.12 4.36 15.62
C GLY A 177 7.60 3.59 14.39
N GLN A 178 6.89 2.55 13.94
CA GLN A 178 7.30 1.69 12.82
C GLN A 178 6.92 2.29 11.46
N TYR A 179 7.32 3.55 11.22
CA TYR A 179 6.93 4.31 10.03
C TYR A 179 7.48 3.73 8.73
N GLY A 180 8.71 3.19 8.77
CA GLY A 180 9.34 2.56 7.61
C GLY A 180 8.61 1.29 7.18
N SER A 181 8.43 0.35 8.11
CA SER A 181 7.72 -0.91 7.84
C SER A 181 6.27 -0.67 7.42
N SER A 182 5.58 0.26 8.08
CA SER A 182 4.21 0.65 7.70
C SER A 182 4.16 1.21 6.28
N ALA A 183 5.10 2.11 5.91
CA ALA A 183 5.11 2.72 4.57
C ALA A 183 5.38 1.72 3.44
N VAL A 184 6.27 0.75 3.67
CA VAL A 184 6.54 -0.33 2.70
C VAL A 184 5.25 -1.09 2.39
N VAL A 185 4.53 -1.53 3.43
CA VAL A 185 3.28 -2.26 3.23
C VAL A 185 2.18 -1.34 2.68
N ASP A 186 2.13 -0.08 3.08
CA ASP A 186 1.16 0.90 2.55
C ASP A 186 1.30 1.06 1.03
N VAL A 187 2.52 1.20 0.51
CA VAL A 187 2.77 1.33 -0.93
C VAL A 187 2.40 0.06 -1.68
N GLU A 188 2.73 -1.12 -1.16
CA GLU A 188 2.36 -2.39 -1.78
C GLU A 188 0.84 -2.59 -1.81
N LEU A 189 0.15 -2.25 -0.72
CA LEU A 189 -1.29 -2.38 -0.58
C LEU A 189 -2.02 -1.39 -1.49
N LEU A 190 -1.57 -0.13 -1.55
CA LEU A 190 -2.10 0.86 -2.48
C LEU A 190 -1.93 0.42 -3.94
N ALA A 191 -0.76 -0.08 -4.32
CA ALA A 191 -0.55 -0.61 -5.67
C ALA A 191 -1.49 -1.80 -5.99
N ALA A 192 -1.70 -2.71 -5.03
CA ALA A 192 -2.62 -3.83 -5.20
C ALA A 192 -4.09 -3.38 -5.31
N LEU A 193 -4.52 -2.41 -4.49
CA LEU A 193 -5.85 -1.82 -4.54
C LEU A 193 -6.09 -1.08 -5.85
N SER A 194 -5.14 -0.23 -6.27
CA SER A 194 -5.19 0.47 -7.56
C SER A 194 -5.37 -0.52 -8.70
N ARG A 195 -4.50 -1.53 -8.82
CA ARG A 195 -4.65 -2.57 -9.85
C ARG A 195 -6.00 -3.26 -9.78
N ARG A 196 -6.45 -3.70 -8.60
CA ARG A 196 -7.73 -4.42 -8.44
C ARG A 196 -8.93 -3.60 -8.89
N ILE A 197 -8.97 -2.33 -8.55
CA ILE A 197 -10.08 -1.44 -8.84
C ILE A 197 -10.06 -1.06 -10.32
N HIS A 198 -8.91 -0.65 -10.85
CA HIS A 198 -8.75 -0.29 -12.25
C HIS A 198 -8.90 -1.48 -13.21
N PHE A 199 -8.72 -2.72 -12.73
CA PHE A 199 -9.00 -3.92 -13.53
C PHE A 199 -10.48 -4.01 -13.98
N GLY A 200 -11.38 -3.22 -13.37
CA GLY A 200 -12.73 -3.01 -13.87
C GLY A 200 -12.78 -2.54 -15.33
N MET A 201 -11.79 -1.79 -15.82
CA MET A 201 -11.73 -1.40 -17.24
C MET A 201 -11.63 -2.62 -18.17
N PHE A 202 -10.82 -3.61 -17.81
CA PHE A 202 -10.68 -4.85 -18.58
C PHE A 202 -11.95 -5.71 -18.51
N VAL A 203 -12.60 -5.74 -17.35
CA VAL A 203 -13.91 -6.39 -17.17
C VAL A 203 -14.95 -5.75 -18.08
N SER A 204 -14.97 -4.42 -18.17
CA SER A 204 -15.90 -3.68 -19.02
C SER A 204 -15.61 -3.88 -20.50
N GLU A 205 -14.34 -3.83 -20.90
CA GLU A 205 -13.95 -4.08 -22.28
C GLU A 205 -14.35 -5.51 -22.72
N SER A 206 -14.05 -6.51 -21.89
CA SER A 206 -14.42 -7.91 -22.14
C SER A 206 -15.94 -8.07 -22.35
N LYS A 207 -16.74 -7.45 -21.47
CA LYS A 207 -18.21 -7.48 -21.58
C LYS A 207 -18.70 -6.71 -22.81
N PHE A 208 -18.13 -5.54 -23.10
CA PHE A 208 -18.48 -4.74 -24.27
C PHE A 208 -18.21 -5.51 -25.56
N GLN A 209 -17.02 -6.08 -25.72
CA GLN A 209 -16.65 -6.87 -26.91
C GLN A 209 -17.53 -8.11 -27.10
N SER A 210 -18.04 -8.70 -26.02
CA SER A 210 -18.93 -9.86 -26.15
C SER A 210 -20.31 -9.54 -26.74
N ASN A 211 -20.80 -8.31 -26.57
CA ASN A 211 -22.11 -7.89 -27.08
C ASN A 211 -22.22 -6.35 -27.14
N PRO A 212 -21.56 -5.68 -28.10
CA PRO A 212 -21.54 -4.22 -28.15
C PRO A 212 -22.95 -3.61 -28.29
N ALA A 213 -23.83 -4.26 -29.04
CA ALA A 213 -25.20 -3.84 -29.29
C ALA A 213 -26.05 -3.68 -28.01
N ALA A 214 -25.72 -4.40 -26.92
CA ALA A 214 -26.38 -4.22 -25.63
C ALA A 214 -25.96 -2.92 -24.91
N PHE A 215 -24.74 -2.41 -25.15
CA PHE A 215 -24.19 -1.25 -24.44
C PHE A 215 -24.38 0.05 -25.21
N ILE A 216 -24.13 0.04 -26.53
CA ILE A 216 -24.09 1.25 -27.37
C ILE A 216 -25.34 2.15 -27.23
N PRO A 217 -26.58 1.64 -27.23
CA PRO A 217 -27.77 2.48 -27.06
C PRO A 217 -27.79 3.24 -25.73
N HIS A 218 -27.22 2.67 -24.68
CA HIS A 218 -27.13 3.30 -23.36
C HIS A 218 -25.98 4.28 -23.27
N ILE A 219 -24.87 4.04 -23.98
CA ILE A 219 -23.74 4.98 -24.09
C ILE A 219 -24.18 6.23 -24.85
N LEU A 220 -24.88 6.07 -25.98
CA LEU A 220 -25.31 7.17 -26.85
C LEU A 220 -26.61 7.88 -26.40
N ALA A 221 -27.23 7.42 -25.31
CA ALA A 221 -28.46 7.98 -24.78
C ALA A 221 -28.33 9.51 -24.54
N LYS A 222 -29.44 10.23 -24.74
CA LYS A 222 -29.55 11.68 -24.57
C LYS A 222 -30.59 12.03 -23.49
N PRO A 223 -30.42 13.13 -22.72
CA PRO A 223 -29.35 14.13 -22.81
C PRO A 223 -27.99 13.63 -22.34
N GLU A 224 -27.97 12.58 -21.52
CA GLU A 224 -26.78 11.97 -20.94
C GLU A 224 -26.81 10.44 -21.10
N PRO A 225 -25.64 9.77 -21.09
CA PRO A 225 -25.55 8.32 -21.09
C PRO A 225 -26.36 7.68 -19.95
N ASN A 226 -27.03 6.56 -20.23
CA ASN A 226 -27.82 5.84 -19.24
C ASN A 226 -26.94 4.98 -18.33
N ARG A 227 -26.25 5.63 -17.41
CA ARG A 227 -25.34 5.03 -16.42
C ARG A 227 -25.98 3.90 -15.63
N ALA A 228 -27.23 4.08 -15.21
CA ALA A 228 -27.95 3.07 -14.45
C ALA A 228 -28.24 1.79 -15.26
N ALA A 229 -28.47 1.90 -16.57
CA ALA A 229 -28.61 0.74 -17.44
C ALA A 229 -27.27 0.04 -17.67
N LEU A 230 -26.19 0.80 -17.90
CA LEU A 230 -24.84 0.26 -18.02
C LEU A 230 -24.43 -0.51 -16.77
N GLU A 231 -24.67 0.06 -15.58
CA GLU A 231 -24.38 -0.60 -14.30
C GLU A 231 -25.15 -1.93 -14.16
N ARG A 232 -26.42 -1.98 -14.57
CA ARG A 232 -27.21 -3.22 -14.55
C ARG A 232 -26.67 -4.28 -15.50
N LEU A 233 -26.14 -3.90 -16.67
CA LEU A 233 -25.56 -4.84 -17.63
C LEU A 233 -24.27 -5.49 -17.12
N ILE A 234 -23.48 -4.75 -16.34
CA ILE A 234 -22.21 -5.25 -15.80
C ILE A 234 -22.36 -5.95 -14.44
N THR A 235 -23.42 -5.67 -13.69
CA THR A 235 -23.62 -6.16 -12.33
C THR A 235 -24.18 -7.59 -12.31
N LYS A 236 -23.55 -8.47 -11.53
CA LYS A 236 -24.05 -9.82 -11.22
C LYS A 236 -24.09 -9.99 -9.69
N PRO A 237 -25.24 -9.73 -9.04
CA PRO A 237 -25.35 -9.71 -7.58
C PRO A 237 -24.88 -11.01 -6.91
N GLU A 238 -25.14 -12.15 -7.53
CA GLU A 238 -24.71 -13.46 -7.07
C GLU A 238 -23.18 -13.62 -7.06
N VAL A 239 -22.47 -12.98 -8.00
CA VAL A 239 -21.00 -12.99 -8.06
C VAL A 239 -20.40 -12.13 -6.95
N GLU A 240 -21.01 -10.98 -6.67
CA GLU A 240 -20.60 -10.09 -5.57
C GLU A 240 -20.83 -10.73 -4.21
N ALA A 241 -21.98 -11.36 -4.00
CA ALA A 241 -22.26 -12.11 -2.77
C ALA A 241 -21.25 -13.25 -2.58
N ALA A 242 -20.97 -14.02 -3.63
CA ALA A 242 -19.98 -15.10 -3.58
C ALA A 242 -18.55 -14.59 -3.33
N LEU A 243 -18.21 -13.39 -3.84
CA LEU A 243 -16.93 -12.73 -3.56
C LEU A 243 -16.78 -12.42 -2.07
N LEU A 244 -17.80 -11.83 -1.44
CA LEU A 244 -17.75 -11.48 -0.01
C LEU A 244 -17.63 -12.71 0.88
N VAL A 245 -18.38 -13.77 0.59
CA VAL A 245 -18.27 -15.05 1.31
C VAL A 245 -16.86 -15.64 1.18
N ARG A 246 -16.30 -15.62 -0.05
CA ARG A 246 -14.93 -16.11 -0.29
C ARG A 246 -13.89 -15.29 0.47
N LEU A 247 -14.03 -13.97 0.49
CA LEU A 247 -13.11 -13.07 1.22
C LEU A 247 -13.16 -13.30 2.73
N GLU A 248 -14.35 -13.48 3.29
CA GLU A 248 -14.52 -13.80 4.70
C GLU A 248 -13.78 -15.09 5.07
N GLN A 249 -13.95 -16.14 4.26
CA GLN A 249 -13.27 -17.42 4.43
C GLN A 249 -11.75 -17.29 4.30
N LYS A 250 -11.26 -16.56 3.29
CA LYS A 250 -9.82 -16.30 3.10
C LYS A 250 -9.21 -15.56 4.30
N ALA A 251 -9.85 -14.47 4.74
CA ALA A 251 -9.38 -13.70 5.89
C ALA A 251 -9.39 -14.54 7.18
N LYS A 252 -10.40 -15.40 7.37
CA LYS A 252 -10.43 -16.37 8.48
C LYS A 252 -9.27 -17.36 8.44
N VAL A 253 -8.89 -17.85 7.26
CA VAL A 253 -7.80 -18.83 7.13
C VAL A 253 -6.44 -18.15 7.25
N TYR A 254 -6.19 -17.06 6.51
CA TYR A 254 -4.90 -16.39 6.50
C TYR A 254 -4.59 -15.64 7.81
N GLY A 255 -5.63 -15.19 8.52
CA GLY A 255 -5.51 -14.47 9.78
C GLY A 255 -5.30 -15.35 11.01
N GLN A 256 -5.24 -16.68 10.87
CA GLN A 256 -5.01 -17.60 11.98
C GLN A 256 -3.53 -17.65 12.40
N ASP A 257 -3.30 -17.78 13.70
CA ASP A 257 -2.04 -18.28 14.22
C ASP A 257 -2.07 -19.82 14.17
N LEU A 258 -1.26 -20.39 13.27
CA LEU A 258 -1.04 -21.83 13.21
C LEU A 258 -0.07 -22.23 14.33
N ASP A 259 -0.59 -22.39 15.55
CA ASP A 259 0.14 -23.00 16.68
C ASP A 259 0.36 -24.50 16.40
N LEU A 260 1.41 -24.84 15.64
CA LEU A 260 1.78 -26.23 15.36
C LEU A 260 2.33 -26.97 16.60
N ASP A 261 2.61 -26.27 17.70
CA ASP A 261 3.26 -26.81 18.91
C ASP A 261 2.30 -27.21 20.04
N ARG A 262 0.98 -27.08 19.88
CA ARG A 262 0.00 -27.43 20.95
C ARG A 262 -0.11 -28.93 21.28
N THR A 263 0.59 -29.81 20.57
CA THR A 263 0.67 -31.25 20.90
C THR A 263 1.85 -31.65 21.78
N ALA A 264 2.74 -30.70 22.15
CA ALA A 264 3.81 -30.98 23.10
C ALA A 264 3.30 -30.81 24.54
N PRO A 265 3.51 -31.78 25.45
CA PRO A 265 3.14 -31.63 26.86
C PRO A 265 3.90 -30.44 27.48
N PRO A 266 3.29 -29.72 28.44
CA PRO A 266 3.90 -28.52 29.02
C PRO A 266 5.24 -28.87 29.67
N SER A 267 6.33 -28.45 29.05
CA SER A 267 7.65 -28.53 29.68
C SER A 267 7.73 -27.46 30.76
N LYS A 268 8.15 -27.88 31.97
CA LYS A 268 8.26 -27.01 33.15
C LYS A 268 9.15 -25.80 32.85
N PRO A 269 8.85 -24.61 33.41
CA PRO A 269 9.69 -23.43 33.22
C PRO A 269 11.09 -23.70 33.77
N ARG A 270 12.09 -23.67 32.89
CA ARG A 270 13.50 -23.85 33.26
C ARG A 270 13.95 -22.59 34.02
N SER A 271 14.22 -22.75 35.30
CA SER A 271 14.74 -21.71 36.18
C SER A 271 16.00 -21.07 35.59
N ARG A 272 16.06 -19.74 35.60
CA ARG A 272 17.24 -18.94 35.31
C ARG A 272 18.44 -19.46 36.11
N GLN A 273 19.43 -20.01 35.41
CA GLN A 273 20.82 -20.11 35.87
C GLN A 273 21.68 -19.53 34.77
N GLY A 274 22.41 -18.46 35.09
CA GLY A 274 23.34 -17.82 34.18
C GLY A 274 24.52 -18.72 33.88
N SER A 275 25.01 -18.65 32.65
CA SER A 275 26.42 -18.94 32.36
C SER A 275 26.85 -18.12 31.15
N ALA A 276 27.97 -17.44 31.32
CA ALA A 276 28.71 -16.70 30.31
C ALA A 276 29.36 -17.63 29.26
N ALA A 277 29.93 -16.99 28.23
CA ALA A 277 30.61 -17.50 27.02
C ALA A 277 29.66 -17.69 25.81
N ASN A 278 29.93 -17.18 24.61
CA ASN A 278 31.19 -16.82 23.99
C ASN A 278 30.92 -15.79 22.86
N ALA A 279 31.48 -14.58 22.95
CA ALA A 279 31.57 -13.65 21.82
C ALA A 279 32.97 -13.78 21.22
N HIS A 280 33.08 -14.34 20.03
CA HIS A 280 34.34 -14.36 19.27
C HIS A 280 34.47 -13.07 18.47
N ALA A 281 35.20 -12.11 19.06
CA ALA A 281 35.86 -11.03 18.33
C ALA A 281 37.18 -11.56 17.78
N VAL A 282 37.39 -11.47 16.46
CA VAL A 282 38.68 -11.79 15.84
C VAL A 282 39.45 -10.47 15.72
N ASN A 283 40.46 -10.33 16.58
CA ASN A 283 41.44 -9.26 16.53
C ASN A 283 42.67 -9.79 15.76
N SER A 284 43.20 -9.03 14.81
CA SER A 284 44.53 -9.27 14.25
C SER A 284 45.24 -7.93 14.10
N THR A 285 46.31 -7.82 14.88
CA THR A 285 47.18 -6.66 15.08
C THR A 285 48.26 -6.52 14.00
N SER A 286 48.34 -5.32 13.38
CA SER A 286 49.52 -4.45 13.06
C SER A 286 50.78 -5.02 12.35
N PRO A 287 51.68 -4.21 11.70
CA PRO A 287 51.87 -2.76 11.84
C PRO A 287 52.12 -1.92 10.56
N LEU A 288 52.12 -0.60 10.81
CA LEU A 288 52.53 0.55 10.00
C LEU A 288 53.97 0.44 9.47
N THR A 289 54.19 0.79 8.19
CA THR A 289 55.49 1.24 7.68
C THR A 289 55.31 2.46 6.78
N THR A 290 56.05 3.52 7.09
CA THR A 290 56.21 4.78 6.36
C THR A 290 56.95 4.61 5.03
N ALA A 291 56.50 5.28 3.97
CA ALA A 291 57.37 5.76 2.89
C ALA A 291 56.78 7.01 2.23
N THR A 292 57.55 8.10 2.31
CA THR A 292 57.38 9.40 1.65
C THR A 292 57.76 9.29 0.17
N THR A 293 56.98 9.87 -0.76
CA THR A 293 57.55 10.42 -2.01
C THR A 293 56.70 11.58 -2.52
N THR A 294 57.35 12.73 -2.62
CA THR A 294 56.90 14.01 -3.16
C THR A 294 56.95 14.00 -4.69
N THR A 295 55.96 14.56 -5.38
CA THR A 295 56.22 15.31 -6.63
C THR A 295 55.18 16.41 -6.84
N THR A 296 55.69 17.64 -6.88
CA THR A 296 55.01 18.91 -7.17
C THR A 296 54.91 19.12 -8.69
N THR A 297 53.82 19.69 -9.19
CA THR A 297 53.86 20.66 -10.32
C THR A 297 52.67 21.62 -10.22
N THR A 298 52.99 22.92 -10.30
CA THR A 298 52.18 24.12 -10.10
C THR A 298 51.72 24.72 -11.44
N VAL A 299 50.84 25.75 -11.38
CA VAL A 299 50.67 26.95 -12.28
C VAL A 299 49.25 26.99 -12.91
N ALA A 300 48.44 28.08 -12.90
CA ALA A 300 48.47 29.43 -12.32
C ALA A 300 47.07 30.11 -12.40
N ILE A 301 46.88 31.18 -11.60
CA ILE A 301 45.81 32.20 -11.67
C ILE A 301 46.17 33.26 -12.77
N PRO A 302 45.25 34.13 -13.23
CA PRO A 302 45.16 35.45 -12.59
C PRO A 302 43.73 36.05 -12.48
N ALA A 303 43.62 37.05 -11.61
CA ALA A 303 42.41 37.77 -11.22
C ALA A 303 42.25 39.15 -11.90
N GLY A 304 41.03 39.70 -11.83
CA GLY A 304 40.79 41.11 -11.48
C GLY A 304 39.90 41.94 -12.42
N ARG A 305 38.78 42.49 -11.91
CA ARG A 305 38.61 43.91 -11.53
C ARG A 305 37.15 44.28 -11.20
N ASP A 306 37.01 45.09 -10.15
CA ASP A 306 35.84 45.86 -9.68
C ASP A 306 35.99 47.35 -10.15
N PRO A 307 35.00 48.28 -10.03
CA PRO A 307 34.54 48.84 -8.73
C PRO A 307 33.06 49.37 -8.61
N GLY A 308 32.62 49.66 -7.37
CA GLY A 308 31.32 50.28 -6.94
C GLY A 308 31.18 51.80 -7.21
N PRO A 309 30.41 52.66 -6.44
CA PRO A 309 29.89 52.58 -5.04
C PRO A 309 28.37 52.99 -4.89
N THR A 310 27.64 53.03 -3.75
CA THR A 310 27.67 53.95 -2.56
C THR A 310 26.58 53.58 -1.49
N SER A 311 26.84 53.92 -0.22
CA SER A 311 25.90 54.08 0.96
C SER A 311 25.81 55.59 1.33
N PRO A 312 25.25 56.15 2.48
CA PRO A 312 24.69 55.59 3.74
C PRO A 312 23.52 56.37 4.44
N ASN A 313 23.04 55.88 5.62
CA ASN A 313 22.63 56.59 6.87
C ASN A 313 21.78 55.64 7.77
N GLY A 314 21.83 55.54 9.11
CA GLY A 314 22.51 56.27 10.18
C GLY A 314 21.52 56.86 11.23
N ALA A 315 21.58 56.39 12.51
CA ALA A 315 21.11 56.98 13.81
C ALA A 315 20.32 55.95 14.69
N GLN A 316 20.78 55.52 15.89
CA GLN A 316 20.79 56.16 17.25
C GLN A 316 19.38 56.37 17.85
N GLU A 317 19.03 56.21 19.14
CA GLU A 317 19.64 55.88 20.44
C GLU A 317 18.50 55.83 21.52
N THR A 318 18.68 55.09 22.64
CA THR A 318 18.21 55.36 24.05
C THR A 318 16.70 55.56 24.37
N ALA A 319 16.07 55.27 25.53
CA ALA A 319 16.40 54.76 26.87
C ALA A 319 15.09 54.52 27.69
N THR A 320 15.22 53.82 28.84
CA THR A 320 14.51 54.01 30.14
C THR A 320 13.50 52.94 30.64
N ILE A 321 14.01 52.05 31.51
CA ILE A 321 13.63 51.73 32.92
C ILE A 321 12.17 52.00 33.38
N VAL A 322 11.49 51.01 33.99
CA VAL A 322 11.02 50.96 35.41
C VAL A 322 10.54 49.53 35.77
N ALA A 323 10.98 49.05 36.94
CA ALA A 323 10.63 47.78 37.59
C ALA A 323 9.44 47.90 38.56
N ALA A 324 8.81 46.77 38.89
CA ALA A 324 8.52 46.27 40.25
C ALA A 324 7.16 45.56 40.38
N GLY A 325 7.16 44.41 41.09
CA GLY A 325 6.07 44.06 42.02
C GLY A 325 5.36 42.72 41.82
N ASP A 326 5.95 41.63 42.29
CA ASP A 326 5.24 40.50 42.94
C ASP A 326 4.96 40.88 44.42
N PRO A 327 4.00 40.29 45.19
CA PRO A 327 3.87 38.82 45.37
C PRO A 327 2.48 38.20 45.69
N HIS A 328 2.47 36.86 45.69
CA HIS A 328 1.57 35.85 46.32
C HIS A 328 1.27 36.12 47.84
N PRO A 329 0.45 35.35 48.63
CA PRO A 329 0.11 33.91 48.56
C PRO A 329 -1.32 33.46 49.03
N ALA A 330 -1.59 32.14 48.98
CA ALA A 330 -2.04 31.30 50.12
C ALA A 330 -3.18 30.29 49.81
N ALA A 331 -2.88 29.02 50.12
CA ALA A 331 -3.81 27.89 50.30
C ALA A 331 -4.02 27.60 51.80
N PRO A 332 -5.03 26.81 52.21
CA PRO A 332 -5.08 26.20 53.54
C PRO A 332 -5.07 24.65 53.52
N PRO A 333 -4.57 23.97 54.59
CA PRO A 333 -4.59 22.51 54.72
C PRO A 333 -5.45 21.94 55.88
N SER A 334 -5.74 20.64 55.74
CA SER A 334 -5.89 19.58 56.76
C SER A 334 -7.07 19.55 57.75
N ALA A 335 -7.70 18.36 57.90
CA ALA A 335 -7.70 17.56 59.14
C ALA A 335 -8.66 16.34 59.05
N GLY A 336 -8.28 15.21 59.66
CA GLY A 336 -9.24 14.19 60.12
C GLY A 336 -8.83 12.72 59.96
N SER A 337 -8.11 12.17 60.94
CA SER A 337 -7.94 10.73 61.17
C SER A 337 -8.29 10.43 62.62
N VAL A 338 -9.16 9.45 62.92
CA VAL A 338 -9.09 8.51 64.07
C VAL A 338 -10.18 7.40 63.96
N PRO A 339 -10.08 6.25 64.69
CA PRO A 339 -10.33 4.90 64.17
C PRO A 339 -11.35 4.08 65.02
N VAL A 340 -11.19 2.75 65.08
CA VAL A 340 -11.82 1.75 66.01
C VAL A 340 -13.12 1.13 65.44
N PHE A 341 -13.38 -0.19 65.36
CA PHE A 341 -13.36 -1.24 66.40
C PHE A 341 -13.32 -2.66 65.79
N THR A 342 -12.73 -3.59 66.52
CA THR A 342 -12.44 -4.99 66.18
C THR A 342 -13.43 -5.99 66.85
N SER A 343 -13.72 -7.10 66.15
CA SER A 343 -13.98 -8.47 66.68
C SER A 343 -15.33 -8.77 67.38
N PRO A 344 -15.65 -10.05 67.71
CA PRO A 344 -15.74 -11.25 66.85
C PRO A 344 -17.07 -12.02 67.09
N PHE A 345 -17.48 -12.92 66.20
CA PHE A 345 -18.29 -14.08 66.63
C PHE A 345 -17.94 -15.31 65.80
N ALA A 346 -17.34 -16.29 66.47
CA ALA A 346 -17.16 -17.65 66.00
C ALA A 346 -18.42 -18.45 66.33
N SER A 347 -18.83 -19.34 65.42
CA SER A 347 -19.65 -20.50 65.73
C SER A 347 -19.32 -21.63 64.76
N SER A 348 -19.24 -22.81 65.35
CA SER A 348 -18.59 -24.03 64.92
C SER A 348 -19.40 -24.89 63.93
N SER A 349 -18.66 -25.50 63.00
CA SER A 349 -18.72 -26.92 62.60
C SER A 349 -20.06 -27.54 62.16
N SER A 350 -20.18 -27.84 60.87
CA SER A 350 -20.52 -29.20 60.42
C SER A 350 -20.10 -29.43 58.96
N SER A 351 -19.36 -30.50 58.78
CA SER A 351 -18.73 -30.96 57.54
C SER A 351 -19.78 -31.47 56.55
N ILE A 352 -19.81 -30.90 55.36
CA ILE A 352 -20.47 -31.44 54.17
C ILE A 352 -19.42 -31.39 53.03
N PRO A 353 -19.10 -32.51 52.37
CA PRO A 353 -18.14 -32.47 51.26
C PRO A 353 -18.75 -31.70 50.08
N PRO A 354 -18.08 -30.68 49.52
CA PRO A 354 -18.60 -30.01 48.34
C PRO A 354 -18.51 -30.97 47.15
N GLN A 355 -19.68 -31.35 46.63
CA GLN A 355 -19.82 -31.84 45.27
C GLN A 355 -19.09 -30.87 44.33
N GLN A 356 -18.27 -31.42 43.44
CA GLN A 356 -17.58 -30.68 42.39
C GLN A 356 -18.61 -29.89 41.58
N GLN A 357 -18.75 -28.60 41.88
CA GLN A 357 -19.31 -27.65 40.94
C GLN A 357 -18.39 -27.67 39.73
N GLN A 358 -18.86 -28.30 38.65
CA GLN A 358 -18.39 -28.00 37.31
C GLN A 358 -18.61 -26.50 37.12
N THR A 359 -17.55 -25.72 37.36
CA THR A 359 -17.47 -24.35 36.92
C THR A 359 -17.67 -24.39 35.42
N ALA A 360 -18.82 -23.89 34.95
CA ALA A 360 -19.05 -23.67 33.54
C ALA A 360 -17.81 -22.96 32.99
N SER A 361 -17.04 -23.66 32.17
CA SER A 361 -15.85 -23.13 31.54
C SER A 361 -16.29 -21.86 30.81
N LYS A 362 -15.72 -20.72 31.22
CA LYS A 362 -15.77 -19.47 30.45
C LYS A 362 -15.59 -19.85 28.97
N PRO A 363 -16.46 -19.40 28.05
CA PRO A 363 -16.27 -19.70 26.64
C PRO A 363 -14.83 -19.31 26.27
N PRO A 364 -14.12 -20.14 25.49
CA PRO A 364 -12.76 -19.81 25.09
C PRO A 364 -12.78 -18.39 24.55
N ALA A 365 -11.90 -17.55 25.08
CA ALA A 365 -11.73 -16.20 24.55
C ALA A 365 -11.57 -16.32 23.03
N PRO A 366 -12.26 -15.48 22.22
CA PRO A 366 -12.15 -15.57 20.77
C PRO A 366 -10.67 -15.56 20.42
N VAL A 367 -10.22 -16.57 19.68
CA VAL A 367 -8.83 -16.68 19.23
C VAL A 367 -8.55 -15.39 18.47
N ALA A 368 -7.63 -14.57 18.99
CA ALA A 368 -7.34 -13.27 18.42
C ALA A 368 -6.75 -13.50 17.03
N THR A 369 -7.50 -13.16 15.98
CA THR A 369 -7.02 -13.23 14.60
C THR A 369 -6.07 -12.08 14.32
N LYS A 370 -5.13 -12.27 13.40
CA LYS A 370 -4.16 -11.24 12.97
C LYS A 370 -4.81 -10.03 12.32
N ILE A 371 -6.08 -10.11 11.95
CA ILE A 371 -6.89 -9.03 11.40
C ILE A 371 -8.35 -9.23 11.77
N ASP A 372 -9.12 -8.15 11.89
CA ASP A 372 -10.58 -8.23 11.97
C ASP A 372 -11.15 -8.59 10.58
N VAL A 373 -11.71 -9.80 10.49
CA VAL A 373 -12.33 -10.33 9.27
C VAL A 373 -13.47 -9.42 8.78
N ASN A 374 -14.23 -8.82 9.71
CA ASN A 374 -15.34 -7.94 9.34
C ASN A 374 -14.85 -6.66 8.67
N GLU A 375 -13.70 -6.12 9.10
CA GLU A 375 -13.11 -4.95 8.44
C GLU A 375 -12.64 -5.28 7.03
N VAL A 376 -12.12 -6.49 6.76
CA VAL A 376 -11.78 -6.94 5.39
C VAL A 376 -13.03 -7.03 4.50
N VAL A 377 -14.11 -7.63 5.00
CA VAL A 377 -15.37 -7.75 4.24
C VAL A 377 -16.01 -6.38 4.00
N LYS A 378 -16.05 -5.53 5.03
CA LYS A 378 -16.57 -4.16 4.98
C LYS A 378 -15.80 -3.31 3.97
N LEU A 379 -14.47 -3.40 3.97
CA LEU A 379 -13.60 -2.77 2.98
C LEU A 379 -14.04 -3.11 1.55
N TYR A 380 -14.22 -4.40 1.24
CA TYR A 380 -14.61 -4.81 -0.09
C TYR A 380 -16.03 -4.38 -0.46
N HIS A 381 -16.99 -4.60 0.44
CA HIS A 381 -18.39 -4.30 0.19
C HIS A 381 -18.67 -2.81 0.04
N LYS A 382 -18.06 -1.97 0.90
CA LYS A 382 -18.36 -0.53 0.92
C LYS A 382 -17.48 0.30 0.00
N PHE A 383 -16.34 -0.22 -0.44
CA PHE A 383 -15.35 0.60 -1.15
C PHE A 383 -14.79 -0.07 -2.40
N VAL A 384 -14.15 -1.25 -2.28
CA VAL A 384 -13.51 -1.87 -3.46
C VAL A 384 -14.52 -2.17 -4.56
N ILE A 385 -15.65 -2.82 -4.22
CA ILE A 385 -16.69 -3.16 -5.20
C ILE A 385 -17.35 -1.88 -5.77
N PRO A 386 -17.84 -0.92 -4.95
CA PRO A 386 -18.45 0.30 -5.49
C PRO A 386 -17.51 1.12 -6.39
N ILE A 387 -16.26 1.36 -5.98
CA ILE A 387 -15.31 2.13 -6.81
C ILE A 387 -14.97 1.37 -8.09
N THR A 388 -14.88 0.03 -8.04
CA THR A 388 -14.68 -0.77 -9.26
C THR A 388 -15.87 -0.59 -10.22
N LYS A 389 -17.11 -0.61 -9.73
CA LYS A 389 -18.30 -0.36 -10.56
C LYS A 389 -18.29 1.03 -11.18
N ASP A 390 -17.91 2.05 -10.43
CA ASP A 390 -17.75 3.39 -10.97
C ASP A 390 -16.74 3.40 -12.12
N VAL A 391 -15.57 2.77 -11.95
CA VAL A 391 -14.57 2.63 -13.01
C VAL A 391 -15.13 1.89 -14.22
N GLU A 392 -15.86 0.79 -14.02
CA GLU A 392 -16.50 0.03 -15.09
C GLU A 392 -17.48 0.91 -15.90
N VAL A 393 -18.36 1.65 -15.22
CA VAL A 393 -19.37 2.50 -15.86
C VAL A 393 -18.72 3.70 -16.56
N GLU A 394 -17.77 4.39 -15.92
CA GLU A 394 -17.07 5.54 -16.52
C GLU A 394 -16.27 5.15 -17.76
N TYR A 395 -15.65 3.96 -17.74
CA TYR A 395 -14.99 3.41 -18.91
C TYR A 395 -15.99 3.20 -20.06
N LEU A 396 -17.13 2.56 -19.81
CA LEU A 396 -18.15 2.31 -20.84
C LEU A 396 -18.73 3.60 -21.42
N VAL A 397 -18.95 4.63 -20.58
CA VAL A 397 -19.48 5.92 -21.02
C VAL A 397 -18.59 6.59 -22.07
N LYS A 398 -17.28 6.43 -21.96
CA LYS A 398 -16.28 7.02 -22.86
C LYS A 398 -15.81 6.06 -23.95
N ARG A 399 -16.36 4.83 -23.99
CA ARG A 399 -15.85 3.75 -24.84
C ARG A 399 -15.98 4.02 -26.34
N LEU A 400 -16.90 4.90 -26.72
CA LEU A 400 -17.12 5.28 -28.12
C LEU A 400 -16.44 6.61 -28.50
N ASP A 401 -15.78 7.28 -27.55
CA ASP A 401 -15.19 8.59 -27.78
C ASP A 401 -14.05 8.49 -28.80
N GLY A 402 -14.15 9.24 -29.90
CA GLY A 402 -13.15 9.23 -30.97
C GLY A 402 -13.38 8.18 -32.06
N LEU A 403 -14.40 7.33 -31.93
CA LEU A 403 -14.85 6.45 -33.03
C LEU A 403 -15.71 7.23 -34.04
N SER A 404 -15.56 6.87 -35.31
CA SER A 404 -16.42 7.31 -36.40
C SER A 404 -17.78 6.61 -36.35
N GLN A 405 -18.78 7.20 -37.00
CA GLN A 405 -20.11 6.57 -37.08
C GLN A 405 -20.06 5.19 -37.75
N GLN A 406 -19.20 5.00 -38.76
CA GLN A 406 -19.02 3.71 -39.42
C GLN A 406 -18.51 2.64 -38.44
N GLU A 407 -17.51 2.96 -37.62
CA GLU A 407 -16.99 2.02 -36.62
C GLU A 407 -18.04 1.67 -35.56
N ILE A 408 -18.87 2.63 -35.16
CA ILE A 408 -19.99 2.39 -34.24
C ILE A 408 -21.04 1.48 -34.88
N ASP A 409 -21.37 1.71 -36.15
CA ASP A 409 -22.34 0.90 -36.89
C ASP A 409 -21.81 -0.53 -37.10
N ASP A 410 -20.51 -0.70 -37.37
CA ASP A 410 -19.86 -2.00 -37.48
C ASP A 410 -19.96 -2.77 -36.15
N LEU A 411 -19.64 -2.12 -35.01
CA LEU A 411 -19.78 -2.70 -33.67
C LEU A 411 -21.25 -3.08 -33.35
N MET A 412 -22.22 -2.29 -33.78
CA MET A 412 -23.65 -2.59 -33.60
C MET A 412 -24.11 -3.83 -34.36
N ASN A 413 -23.43 -4.17 -35.46
CA ASN A 413 -23.75 -5.28 -36.33
C ASN A 413 -22.93 -6.54 -36.04
N GLU A 414 -21.97 -6.48 -35.12
CA GLU A 414 -21.21 -7.66 -34.67
C GLU A 414 -22.14 -8.66 -33.96
N GLU A 415 -22.06 -9.94 -34.36
CA GLU A 415 -22.79 -11.00 -33.67
C GLU A 415 -22.21 -11.22 -32.26
N PRO A 416 -23.05 -11.44 -31.23
CA PRO A 416 -22.57 -11.72 -29.88
C PRO A 416 -21.67 -12.96 -29.85
N ALA A 417 -20.52 -12.83 -29.17
CA ALA A 417 -19.49 -13.87 -29.09
C ALA A 417 -19.79 -15.00 -28.08
#